data_AF-A0A0C9VCA2-F1
#
_entry.id   AF-A0A0C9VCA2-F1
#
_cell.length_a   1.000
_cell.length_b   1.000
_cell.length_c   1.000
_cell.angle_alpha   90.00
_cell.angle_beta   90.00
_cell.angle_gamma   90.00
#
_symmetry.space_group_name_H-M   'P 1'
#
loop_
_entity.id
_entity.type
_entity.pdbx_description
1 polymer ?
#
loop_
_entity_poly.entity_id
_entity_poly.type
_entity_poly.pdbx_seq_one_letter_code
_entity_poly.pdbx_strand_id
1 'polypeptide(L)'
;MSGVGVSTRRASPATPQQHVGKIPTVAEALAHKSKITDRQKVIEFLEKEGYYERTGEEFTIMTLSNILMVLSISNNTDILKSGARAIGVLMQTKVVEATINEITSGLESALEPLFMKLDETTQRLGDATETLETFEKQIRENENREQGNGQQGAPKSYAVALRAEVPMTHQSNMAKNMLKDHQVLIDKHPDDTNFPMYNLEEEIILQKANMAVELMKSEDGFFEETE
;
A
#
# COMPACT_ATOMS: atom_id res chain seq x y z
N MET A 1 77.61 5.16 -58.66
CA MET A 1 76.59 6.05 -58.07
C MET A 1 75.23 5.64 -58.62
N SER A 2 74.24 5.51 -57.73
CA SER A 2 72.77 5.52 -57.92
C SER A 2 72.16 4.65 -59.04
N GLY A 3 71.14 3.83 -58.80
CA GLY A 3 70.23 3.70 -57.67
C GLY A 3 68.94 3.06 -58.20
N VAL A 4 68.61 1.88 -57.65
CA VAL A 4 67.47 1.05 -58.03
C VAL A 4 66.18 1.62 -57.44
N GLY A 5 65.15 1.82 -58.27
CA GLY A 5 63.82 2.25 -57.84
C GLY A 5 62.76 1.19 -58.17
N VAL A 6 62.52 0.26 -57.23
CA VAL A 6 61.39 -0.68 -57.27
C VAL A 6 60.15 0.03 -56.70
N SER A 7 59.09 0.12 -57.50
CA SER A 7 57.82 0.72 -57.11
C SER A 7 56.87 -0.35 -56.57
N THR A 8 56.83 -0.51 -55.25
CA THR A 8 55.85 -1.34 -54.54
C THR A 8 54.56 -0.55 -54.31
N ARG A 9 53.49 -0.94 -55.00
CA ARG A 9 52.12 -0.46 -54.70
C ARG A 9 51.69 -1.01 -53.34
N ARG A 10 51.61 -0.09 -52.37
CA ARG A 10 51.13 -0.31 -51.00
C ARG A 10 49.60 -0.42 -51.03
N ALA A 11 49.07 -1.61 -50.75
CA ALA A 11 47.65 -1.79 -50.44
C ALA A 11 47.38 -1.18 -49.06
N SER A 12 46.38 -0.32 -48.97
CA SER A 12 45.90 0.27 -47.72
C SER A 12 45.36 -0.83 -46.80
N PRO A 13 45.69 -0.84 -45.50
CA PRO A 13 45.05 -1.74 -44.55
C PRO A 13 43.61 -1.26 -44.30
N ALA A 14 42.66 -2.17 -44.48
CA ALA A 14 41.29 -1.98 -44.02
C ALA A 14 41.30 -1.82 -42.49
N THR A 15 40.74 -0.72 -42.01
CA THR A 15 40.47 -0.48 -40.59
C THR A 15 39.54 -1.57 -40.07
N PRO A 16 39.87 -2.27 -38.96
CA PRO A 16 38.92 -3.13 -38.30
C PRO A 16 37.80 -2.25 -37.76
N GLN A 17 36.57 -2.47 -38.25
CA GLN A 17 35.38 -1.90 -37.61
C GLN A 17 35.37 -2.36 -36.16
N GLN A 18 35.62 -1.43 -35.24
CA GLN A 18 35.29 -1.62 -33.84
C GLN A 18 33.78 -1.85 -33.76
N HIS A 19 33.39 -3.11 -33.55
CA HIS A 19 32.08 -3.42 -33.02
C HIS A 19 32.00 -2.73 -31.65
N VAL A 20 31.33 -1.58 -31.61
CA VAL A 20 30.83 -0.99 -30.37
C VAL A 20 29.90 -2.04 -29.78
N GLY A 21 30.43 -2.79 -28.81
CA GLY A 21 29.71 -3.87 -28.15
C GLY A 21 28.46 -3.28 -27.52
N LYS A 22 27.29 -3.65 -28.05
CA LYS A 22 26.02 -3.40 -27.37
C LYS A 22 26.15 -4.02 -25.98
N ILE A 23 26.07 -3.20 -24.94
CA ILE A 23 26.02 -3.68 -23.56
C ILE A 23 24.74 -4.51 -23.46
N PRO A 24 24.83 -5.83 -23.24
CA PRO A 24 23.65 -6.67 -23.13
C PRO A 24 22.81 -6.17 -21.96
N THR A 25 21.52 -6.01 -22.20
CA THR A 25 20.57 -5.67 -21.14
C THR A 25 20.54 -6.81 -20.11
N VAL A 26 20.25 -6.54 -18.83
CA VAL A 26 20.18 -7.57 -17.77
C VAL A 26 19.30 -8.75 -18.20
N ALA A 27 18.18 -8.47 -18.86
CA ALA A 27 17.29 -9.49 -19.43
C ALA A 27 17.94 -10.33 -20.55
N GLU A 28 18.75 -9.72 -21.42
CA GLU A 28 19.45 -10.40 -22.52
C GLU A 28 20.63 -11.24 -22.01
N ALA A 29 21.31 -10.75 -20.96
CA ALA A 29 22.35 -11.49 -20.26
C ALA A 29 21.78 -12.72 -19.52
N LEU A 30 20.52 -12.68 -19.08
CA LEU A 30 19.81 -13.81 -18.47
C LEU A 30 19.20 -14.77 -19.51
N ALA A 31 18.84 -14.31 -20.71
CA ALA A 31 18.23 -15.12 -21.77
C ALA A 31 19.20 -16.07 -22.50
N HIS A 32 20.51 -15.91 -22.31
CA HIS A 32 21.50 -16.84 -22.87
C HIS A 32 21.35 -18.23 -22.22
N LYS A 33 21.19 -19.27 -23.05
CA LYS A 33 20.95 -20.71 -22.77
C LYS A 33 21.93 -21.43 -21.80
N SER A 34 22.48 -20.80 -20.76
CA SER A 34 23.20 -21.53 -19.71
C SER A 34 22.21 -22.12 -18.70
N LYS A 35 22.57 -23.27 -18.14
CA LYS A 35 21.74 -24.08 -17.23
C LYS A 35 21.65 -23.50 -15.80
N ILE A 36 22.31 -22.37 -15.53
CA ILE A 36 22.51 -21.81 -14.19
C ILE A 36 21.70 -20.52 -14.08
N THR A 37 20.41 -20.67 -13.80
CA THR A 37 19.47 -19.57 -13.52
C THR A 37 18.85 -19.68 -12.13
N ASP A 38 18.98 -20.84 -11.50
CA ASP A 38 18.37 -21.17 -10.23
C ASP A 38 19.39 -20.99 -9.09
N ARG A 39 18.94 -20.37 -7.99
CA ARG A 39 19.78 -20.07 -6.82
C ARG A 39 20.48 -21.31 -6.28
N GLN A 40 19.79 -22.44 -6.19
CA GLN A 40 20.35 -23.66 -5.63
C GLN A 40 21.42 -24.25 -6.55
N LYS A 41 21.17 -24.28 -7.85
CA LYS A 41 22.17 -24.71 -8.85
C LYS A 41 23.40 -23.81 -8.89
N VAL A 42 23.23 -22.51 -8.64
CA VAL A 42 24.34 -21.56 -8.52
C VAL A 42 25.23 -21.91 -7.31
N ILE A 43 24.61 -22.17 -6.15
CA ILE A 43 25.34 -22.52 -4.92
C ILE A 43 26.12 -23.82 -5.14
N GLU A 44 25.48 -24.84 -5.70
CA GLU A 44 26.12 -26.12 -6.04
C GLU A 44 27.29 -25.94 -7.01
N PHE A 45 27.17 -25.04 -7.99
CA PHE A 45 28.27 -24.72 -8.91
C PHE A 45 29.45 -24.09 -8.16
N LEU A 46 29.21 -23.07 -7.33
CA LEU A 46 30.28 -22.39 -6.59
C LEU A 46 30.96 -23.32 -5.57
N GLU A 47 30.20 -24.22 -4.97
CA GLU A 47 30.70 -25.26 -4.06
C GLU A 47 31.56 -26.28 -4.81
N LYS A 48 31.10 -26.77 -5.96
CA LYS A 48 31.84 -27.73 -6.79
C LYS A 48 33.16 -27.15 -7.31
N GLU A 49 33.17 -25.87 -7.68
CA GLU A 49 34.38 -25.20 -8.18
C GLU A 49 35.30 -24.70 -7.04
N GLY A 50 34.93 -24.93 -5.77
CA GLY A 50 35.77 -24.57 -4.61
C GLY A 50 35.79 -23.07 -4.29
N TYR A 51 34.84 -22.30 -4.82
CA TYR A 51 34.72 -20.86 -4.54
C TYR A 51 33.89 -20.56 -3.30
N TYR A 52 33.21 -21.56 -2.76
CA TYR A 52 32.38 -21.44 -1.57
C TYR A 52 32.39 -22.76 -0.79
N GLU A 53 32.55 -22.67 0.52
CA GLU A 53 32.32 -23.79 1.43
C GLU A 53 30.99 -23.57 2.12
N ARG A 54 30.18 -24.63 2.24
CA ARG A 54 28.88 -24.59 2.90
C ARG A 54 29.06 -24.53 4.42
N THR A 55 29.56 -23.41 4.91
CA THR A 55 29.78 -23.12 6.35
C THR A 55 28.49 -22.77 7.09
N GLY A 56 27.37 -22.65 6.37
CA GLY A 56 26.10 -22.15 6.91
C GLY A 56 26.00 -20.62 6.94
N GLU A 57 27.08 -19.92 6.60
CA GLU A 57 27.07 -18.46 6.45
C GLU A 57 26.36 -18.05 5.16
N GLU A 58 25.50 -17.03 5.26
CA GLU A 58 24.80 -16.47 4.10
C GLU A 58 25.76 -15.77 3.14
N PHE A 59 25.43 -15.80 1.85
CA PHE A 59 26.10 -14.97 0.85
C PHE A 59 25.82 -13.49 1.12
N THR A 60 26.80 -12.77 1.63
CA THR A 60 26.75 -11.31 1.70
C THR A 60 27.18 -10.71 0.36
N ILE A 61 26.81 -9.45 0.12
CA ILE A 61 27.29 -8.71 -1.07
C ILE A 61 28.84 -8.68 -1.10
N MET A 62 29.47 -8.64 0.08
CA MET A 62 30.92 -8.66 0.22
C MET A 62 31.53 -10.01 -0.17
N THR A 63 30.97 -11.13 0.29
CA THR A 63 31.48 -12.45 -0.10
C THR A 63 31.32 -12.69 -1.60
N LEU A 64 30.18 -12.30 -2.17
CA LEU A 64 29.95 -12.38 -3.62
C LEU A 64 30.93 -11.52 -4.42
N SER A 65 31.25 -10.31 -3.94
CA SER A 65 32.24 -9.43 -4.57
C SER A 65 33.66 -10.01 -4.51
N ASN A 66 34.03 -10.63 -3.38
CA ASN A 66 35.33 -11.30 -3.25
C ASN A 66 35.45 -12.50 -4.21
N ILE A 67 34.38 -13.30 -4.34
CA ILE A 67 34.36 -14.41 -5.30
C ILE A 67 34.47 -13.89 -6.74
N LEU A 68 33.81 -12.77 -7.07
CA LEU A 68 33.93 -12.15 -8.40
C LEU A 68 35.37 -11.73 -8.69
N MET A 69 36.05 -11.15 -7.70
CA MET A 69 37.43 -10.74 -7.82
C MET A 69 38.36 -11.94 -8.05
N VAL A 70 38.18 -13.03 -7.31
CA VAL A 70 38.94 -14.27 -7.52
C VAL A 70 38.68 -14.86 -8.92
N LEU A 71 37.42 -14.89 -9.35
CA LEU A 71 37.05 -15.35 -10.69
C LEU A 71 37.67 -14.48 -11.80
N SER A 72 37.79 -13.17 -11.60
CA SER A 72 38.38 -12.25 -12.60
C SER A 72 39.85 -12.55 -12.91
N ILE A 73 40.55 -13.21 -11.99
CA ILE A 73 41.95 -13.63 -12.12
C ILE A 73 42.06 -15.05 -12.71
N SER A 74 40.93 -15.77 -12.85
CA SER A 74 40.90 -17.11 -13.43
C SER A 74 41.21 -17.08 -14.93
N ASN A 75 42.17 -17.92 -15.34
CA ASN A 75 42.49 -18.10 -16.76
C ASN A 75 41.46 -18.97 -17.51
N ASN A 76 40.48 -19.55 -16.82
CA ASN A 76 39.45 -20.38 -17.44
C ASN A 76 38.23 -19.52 -17.82
N THR A 77 38.10 -19.22 -19.10
CA THR A 77 37.03 -18.35 -19.62
C THR A 77 35.62 -18.93 -19.44
N ASP A 78 35.45 -20.25 -19.38
CA ASP A 78 34.14 -20.89 -19.19
C ASP A 78 33.70 -20.82 -17.72
N ILE A 79 34.66 -21.01 -16.80
CA ILE A 79 34.45 -20.82 -15.35
C ILE A 79 34.17 -19.35 -15.07
N LEU A 80 34.92 -18.41 -15.67
CA LEU A 80 34.68 -16.98 -15.50
C LEU A 80 33.26 -16.58 -15.95
N LYS A 81 32.83 -17.01 -17.14
CA LYS A 81 31.47 -16.71 -17.64
C LYS A 81 30.38 -17.28 -16.74
N SER A 82 30.54 -18.54 -16.34
CA SER A 82 29.55 -19.24 -15.51
C SER A 82 29.52 -18.68 -14.08
N GLY A 83 30.69 -18.38 -13.51
CA GLY A 83 30.86 -17.77 -12.20
C GLY A 83 30.36 -16.33 -12.12
N ALA A 84 30.67 -15.50 -13.12
CA ALA A 84 30.14 -14.13 -13.19
C ALA A 84 28.61 -14.13 -13.28
N ARG A 85 28.03 -15.05 -14.05
CA ARG A 85 26.56 -15.23 -14.09
C ARG A 85 26.01 -15.71 -12.76
N ALA A 86 26.63 -16.71 -12.14
CA ALA A 86 26.27 -17.21 -10.82
C ALA A 86 26.22 -16.09 -9.78
N ILE A 87 27.26 -15.26 -9.72
CA ILE A 87 27.30 -14.10 -8.84
C ILE A 87 26.21 -13.09 -9.18
N GLY A 88 25.96 -12.83 -10.47
CA GLY A 88 24.87 -11.94 -10.89
C GLY A 88 23.50 -12.42 -10.37
N VAL A 89 23.21 -13.72 -10.45
CA VAL A 89 21.97 -14.30 -9.92
C VAL A 89 21.89 -14.16 -8.39
N LEU A 90 22.97 -14.43 -7.67
CA LEU A 90 22.99 -14.29 -6.21
C LEU A 90 22.88 -12.83 -5.75
N MET A 91 23.56 -11.91 -6.43
CA MET A 91 23.46 -10.47 -6.17
C MET A 91 22.04 -9.97 -6.41
N GLN A 92 21.42 -10.35 -7.52
CA GLN A 92 20.03 -10.00 -7.81
C GLN A 92 19.09 -10.54 -6.72
N THR A 93 19.29 -11.80 -6.30
CA THR A 93 18.50 -12.40 -5.22
C THR A 93 18.64 -11.61 -3.93
N LYS A 94 19.87 -11.20 -3.56
CA LYS A 94 20.12 -10.41 -2.35
C LYS A 94 19.52 -9.00 -2.40
N VAL A 95 19.51 -8.36 -3.57
CA VAL A 95 18.81 -7.08 -3.76
C VAL A 95 17.30 -7.25 -3.56
N VAL A 96 16.70 -8.30 -4.15
CA VAL A 96 15.28 -8.60 -3.97
C VAL A 96 14.94 -8.90 -2.51
N GLU A 97 15.74 -9.71 -1.82
CA GLU A 97 15.58 -10.00 -0.39
C GLU A 97 15.64 -8.71 0.45
N ALA A 98 16.58 -7.81 0.18
CA ALA A 98 16.70 -6.53 0.87
C ALA A 98 15.47 -5.64 0.63
N THR A 99 14.99 -5.54 -0.61
CA THR A 99 13.77 -4.78 -0.95
C THR A 99 12.55 -5.36 -0.25
N ILE A 100 12.39 -6.68 -0.20
CA ILE A 100 11.29 -7.33 0.53
C ILE A 100 11.33 -7.00 2.02
N ASN A 101 12.51 -7.03 2.63
CA ASN A 101 12.68 -6.71 4.05
C ASN A 101 12.34 -5.25 4.35
N GLU A 102 12.77 -4.33 3.48
CA GLU A 102 12.45 -2.91 3.60
C GLU A 102 10.94 -2.66 3.46
N ILE A 103 10.29 -3.28 2.48
CA ILE A 103 8.82 -3.20 2.32
C ILE A 103 8.11 -3.77 3.55
N THR A 104 8.52 -4.94 4.02
CA THR A 104 7.92 -5.59 5.20
C THR A 104 8.07 -4.71 6.43
N SER A 105 9.26 -4.18 6.69
CA SER A 105 9.51 -3.27 7.81
C SER A 105 8.70 -1.97 7.70
N GLY A 106 8.59 -1.40 6.50
CA GLY A 106 7.76 -0.23 6.25
C GLY A 106 6.27 -0.51 6.49
N LEU A 107 5.79 -1.68 6.09
CA LEU A 107 4.41 -2.10 6.33
C LEU A 107 4.15 -2.30 7.83
N GLU A 108 5.03 -3.00 8.54
CA GLU A 108 4.94 -3.20 9.99
C GLU A 108 4.89 -1.84 10.71
N SER A 109 5.80 -0.93 10.36
CA SER A 109 5.82 0.42 10.94
C SER A 109 4.57 1.25 10.61
N ALA A 110 3.91 1.01 9.48
CA ALA A 110 2.69 1.72 9.09
C ALA A 110 1.42 1.10 9.71
N LEU A 111 1.42 -0.21 9.95
CA LEU A 111 0.29 -0.92 10.55
C LEU A 111 0.28 -0.82 12.07
N GLU A 112 1.44 -0.76 12.73
CA GLU A 112 1.54 -0.67 14.20
C GLU A 112 0.67 0.45 14.79
N PRO A 113 0.67 1.70 14.28
CA PRO A 113 -0.19 2.77 14.81
C PRO A 113 -1.68 2.52 14.55
N LEU A 114 -2.02 1.80 13.48
CA LEU A 114 -3.41 1.44 13.18
C LEU A 114 -3.92 0.37 14.14
N PHE A 115 -3.10 -0.63 14.46
CA PHE A 115 -3.43 -1.62 15.48
C PHE A 115 -3.58 -0.98 16.86
N MET A 116 -2.70 -0.06 17.24
CA MET A 116 -2.83 0.70 18.48
C MET A 116 -4.13 1.52 18.54
N LYS A 117 -4.49 2.22 17.46
CA LYS A 117 -5.76 2.95 17.38
C LYS A 117 -6.96 2.01 17.45
N LEU A 118 -6.89 0.85 16.79
CA LEU A 118 -7.96 -0.14 16.83
C LEU A 118 -8.16 -0.68 18.26
N ASP A 119 -7.08 -1.00 18.95
CA ASP A 119 -7.12 -1.45 20.34
C ASP A 119 -7.72 -0.37 21.26
N GLU A 120 -7.28 0.89 21.10
CA GLU A 120 -7.85 2.03 21.83
C GLU A 120 -9.36 2.19 21.55
N THR A 121 -9.79 2.09 20.30
CA THR A 121 -11.23 2.18 19.97
C THR A 121 -12.02 1.01 20.55
N THR A 122 -11.44 -0.18 20.59
CA THR A 122 -12.06 -1.38 21.17
C THR A 122 -12.20 -1.23 22.68
N GLN A 123 -11.17 -0.70 23.35
CA GLN A 123 -11.22 -0.41 24.78
C GLN A 123 -12.29 0.64 25.09
N ARG A 124 -12.30 1.76 24.37
CA ARG A 124 -13.31 2.81 24.54
C ARG A 124 -14.73 2.31 24.31
N LEU A 125 -14.91 1.39 23.35
CA LEU A 125 -16.20 0.76 23.10
C LEU A 125 -16.61 -0.13 24.29
N GLY A 126 -15.67 -0.89 24.84
CA GLY A 126 -15.87 -1.66 26.08
C GLY A 126 -16.33 -0.79 27.24
N ASP A 127 -15.63 0.31 27.50
CA ASP A 127 -16.00 1.27 28.56
C ASP A 127 -17.39 1.88 28.32
N ALA A 128 -17.71 2.24 27.07
CA ALA A 128 -19.02 2.75 26.70
C ALA A 128 -20.13 1.70 26.93
N THR A 129 -19.88 0.43 26.64
CA THR A 129 -20.85 -0.64 26.93
C THR A 129 -21.05 -0.86 28.43
N GLU A 130 -19.99 -0.81 29.23
CA GLU A 130 -20.11 -0.92 30.70
C GLU A 130 -20.89 0.27 31.29
N THR A 131 -20.64 1.49 30.81
CA THR A 131 -21.43 2.65 31.23
C THR A 131 -22.91 2.51 30.86
N LEU A 132 -23.24 1.97 29.69
CA LEU A 132 -24.62 1.69 29.31
C LEU A 132 -25.28 0.64 30.21
N GLU A 133 -24.57 -0.44 30.55
CA GLU A 133 -25.09 -1.46 31.47
C GLU A 133 -25.34 -0.91 32.87
N THR A 134 -24.43 -0.06 33.38
CA THR A 134 -24.63 0.60 34.68
C THR A 134 -25.80 1.58 34.67
N PHE A 135 -25.96 2.36 33.60
CA PHE A 135 -27.13 3.23 33.40
C PHE A 135 -28.43 2.41 33.33
N GLU A 136 -28.45 1.30 32.59
CA GLU A 136 -29.63 0.43 32.49
C GLU A 136 -30.00 -0.16 33.86
N LYS A 137 -29.01 -0.63 34.62
CA LYS A 137 -29.21 -1.15 35.98
C LYS A 137 -29.78 -0.08 36.91
N GLN A 138 -29.29 1.16 36.82
CA GLN A 138 -29.79 2.28 37.62
C GLN A 138 -31.24 2.64 37.28
N ILE A 139 -31.61 2.62 35.99
CA ILE A 139 -33.00 2.81 35.55
C ILE A 139 -33.91 1.72 36.15
N ARG A 140 -33.52 0.44 36.04
CA ARG A 140 -34.30 -0.68 36.61
C ARG A 140 -34.42 -0.60 38.13
N GLU A 141 -33.36 -0.19 38.84
CA GLU A 141 -33.40 -0.04 40.31
C GLU A 141 -34.33 1.11 40.73
N ASN A 142 -34.34 2.22 39.99
CA ASN A 142 -35.23 3.35 40.25
C ASN A 142 -36.70 2.98 39.97
N GLU A 143 -37.01 2.27 38.88
CA GLU A 143 -38.36 1.77 38.59
C GLU A 143 -38.88 0.83 39.68
N ASN A 144 -38.03 -0.06 40.20
CA ASN A 144 -38.40 -0.99 41.27
C ASN A 144 -38.64 -0.29 42.62
N ARG A 145 -37.95 0.83 42.91
CA ARG A 145 -38.18 1.63 44.12
C ARG A 145 -39.51 2.38 44.10
N GLU A 146 -39.95 2.85 42.93
CA GLU A 146 -41.24 3.55 42.79
C GLU A 146 -42.46 2.60 42.94
N GLN A 147 -42.28 1.29 42.71
CA GLN A 147 -43.36 0.30 42.89
C GLN A 147 -43.49 -0.23 44.32
N GLY A 148 -42.49 -0.03 45.19
CA GLY A 148 -42.44 -0.57 46.55
C GLY A 148 -43.11 0.29 47.64
N ASN A 149 -43.50 1.54 47.34
CA ASN A 149 -44.10 2.46 48.31
C ASN A 149 -45.29 3.18 47.68
N GLY A 150 -46.47 2.57 47.70
CA GLY A 150 -47.65 3.16 47.08
C GLY A 150 -48.96 2.41 47.30
N GLN A 151 -49.30 2.10 48.55
CA GLN A 151 -50.72 2.07 48.92
C GLN A 151 -51.20 3.53 48.96
N GLN A 152 -52.24 3.80 48.17
CA GLN A 152 -53.07 5.01 48.10
C GLN A 152 -52.65 6.12 47.12
N GLY A 153 -53.52 6.29 46.11
CA GLY A 153 -53.53 7.43 45.20
C GLY A 153 -52.91 7.11 43.84
N ALA A 154 -53.72 6.65 42.89
CA ALA A 154 -53.28 6.44 41.51
C ALA A 154 -52.64 7.73 40.95
N PRO A 155 -51.33 7.77 40.68
CA PRO A 155 -50.75 8.84 39.91
C PRO A 155 -51.07 8.56 38.45
N LYS A 156 -51.70 9.52 37.77
CA LYS A 156 -51.74 9.53 36.30
C LYS A 156 -50.28 9.50 35.85
N SER A 157 -49.85 8.36 35.31
CA SER A 157 -48.48 8.12 34.84
C SER A 157 -48.03 9.28 33.95
N TYR A 158 -46.82 9.79 34.20
CA TYR A 158 -46.21 10.86 33.42
C TYR A 158 -46.14 10.49 31.92
N ALA A 159 -46.06 9.20 31.59
CA ALA A 159 -46.13 8.68 30.23
C ALA A 159 -47.53 8.86 29.59
N VAL A 160 -48.60 8.85 30.38
CA VAL A 160 -49.97 9.13 29.92
C VAL A 160 -50.20 10.63 29.75
N ALA A 161 -49.60 11.46 30.61
CA ALA A 161 -49.61 12.92 30.45
C ALA A 161 -48.85 13.35 29.18
N LEU A 162 -47.63 12.84 28.97
CA LEU A 162 -46.85 13.15 27.77
C LEU A 162 -47.50 12.65 26.47
N ARG A 163 -48.17 11.49 26.48
CA ARG A 163 -48.91 11.01 25.29
C ARG A 163 -50.15 11.83 24.96
N ALA A 164 -50.76 12.49 25.95
CA ALA A 164 -51.89 13.38 25.73
C ALA A 164 -51.45 14.78 25.27
N GLU A 165 -50.22 15.19 25.57
CA GLU A 165 -49.75 16.57 25.41
C GLU A 165 -48.72 16.76 24.29
N VAL A 166 -48.13 15.69 23.75
CA VAL A 166 -47.26 15.78 22.57
C VAL A 166 -48.14 15.77 21.32
N PRO A 167 -48.28 16.90 20.59
CA PRO A 167 -48.99 16.88 19.33
C PRO A 167 -48.21 15.97 18.36
N MET A 168 -48.92 15.13 17.60
CA MET A 168 -48.35 14.22 16.59
C MET A 168 -47.40 14.91 15.57
N THR A 169 -47.34 16.24 15.55
CA THR A 169 -46.36 17.04 14.80
C THR A 169 -44.93 16.89 15.33
N HIS A 170 -44.70 16.57 16.60
CA HIS A 170 -43.35 16.56 17.17
C HIS A 170 -42.50 15.35 16.76
N GLN A 171 -43.11 14.16 16.65
CA GLN A 171 -42.42 12.97 16.11
C GLN A 171 -42.14 13.12 14.61
N SER A 172 -43.07 13.72 13.85
CA SER A 172 -42.85 14.04 12.43
C SER A 172 -41.74 15.08 12.26
N ASN A 173 -41.63 16.05 13.18
CA ASN A 173 -40.55 17.04 13.16
C ASN A 173 -39.19 16.45 13.57
N MET A 174 -39.13 15.51 14.52
CA MET A 174 -37.88 14.81 14.83
C MET A 174 -37.42 13.92 13.67
N ALA A 175 -38.35 13.16 13.06
CA ALA A 175 -38.03 12.38 11.86
C ALA A 175 -37.59 13.28 10.69
N LYS A 176 -38.20 14.45 10.51
CA LYS A 176 -37.78 15.44 9.51
C LYS A 176 -36.44 16.09 9.82
N ASN A 177 -36.11 16.34 11.09
CA ASN A 177 -34.80 16.90 11.46
C ASN A 177 -33.68 15.88 11.27
N MET A 178 -33.89 14.62 11.65
CA MET A 178 -32.91 13.55 11.38
C MET A 178 -32.71 13.33 9.87
N LEU A 179 -33.75 13.55 9.05
CA LEU A 179 -33.62 13.50 7.60
C LEU A 179 -32.88 14.72 7.01
N LYS A 180 -32.95 15.88 7.68
CA LYS A 180 -32.23 17.11 7.25
C LYS A 180 -30.73 17.01 7.47
N ASP A 181 -30.28 16.38 8.56
CA ASP A 181 -28.85 16.21 8.84
C ASP A 181 -28.14 15.31 7.81
N HIS A 182 -28.89 14.58 6.99
CA HIS A 182 -28.38 13.74 5.89
C HIS A 182 -28.83 14.21 4.49
N GLN A 183 -29.42 15.41 4.36
CA GLN A 183 -29.83 15.95 3.07
C GLN A 183 -28.72 16.80 2.44
N VAL A 184 -28.16 16.31 1.34
CA VAL A 184 -27.37 17.13 0.42
C VAL A 184 -28.34 17.99 -0.39
N LEU A 185 -28.42 19.28 -0.06
CA LEU A 185 -29.11 20.27 -0.89
C LEU A 185 -28.24 20.55 -2.13
N ILE A 186 -28.68 20.06 -3.29
CA ILE A 186 -28.08 20.44 -4.57
C ILE A 186 -28.77 21.74 -4.99
N ASP A 187 -28.05 22.85 -4.88
CA ASP A 187 -28.59 24.16 -5.21
C ASP A 187 -28.83 24.26 -6.73
N LYS A 188 -30.01 24.74 -7.12
CA LYS A 188 -30.41 24.85 -8.52
C LYS A 188 -29.79 26.11 -9.13
N HIS A 189 -29.01 25.98 -10.19
CA HIS A 189 -28.65 27.14 -10.99
C HIS A 189 -29.92 27.71 -11.67
N PRO A 190 -30.17 29.03 -11.64
CA PRO A 190 -31.39 29.63 -12.17
C PRO A 190 -31.62 29.38 -13.67
N ASP A 191 -30.58 29.00 -14.41
CA ASP A 191 -30.62 28.73 -15.85
C ASP A 191 -30.95 27.26 -16.21
N ASP A 192 -30.98 26.35 -15.24
CA ASP A 192 -31.27 24.94 -15.49
C ASP A 192 -32.78 24.68 -15.55
N THR A 193 -33.30 24.69 -16.78
CA THR A 193 -34.72 24.45 -17.06
C THR A 193 -35.14 22.98 -16.92
N ASN A 194 -34.19 22.03 -16.98
CA ASN A 194 -34.46 20.59 -16.88
C ASN A 194 -33.48 19.94 -15.90
N PHE A 195 -33.99 19.41 -14.78
CA PHE A 195 -33.24 18.53 -13.88
C PHE A 195 -33.30 17.10 -14.43
N PRO A 196 -32.20 16.49 -14.91
CA PRO A 196 -32.16 15.08 -15.25
C PRO A 196 -31.99 14.25 -13.97
N MET A 197 -32.76 14.53 -12.91
CA MET A 197 -32.63 13.81 -11.64
C MET A 197 -33.09 12.35 -11.76
N TYR A 198 -33.88 12.04 -12.80
CA TYR A 198 -34.45 10.71 -13.02
C TYR A 198 -33.58 9.76 -13.86
N ASN A 199 -32.49 10.23 -14.47
CA ASN A 199 -31.60 9.41 -15.32
C ASN A 199 -30.11 9.60 -14.97
N LEU A 200 -29.78 9.88 -13.72
CA LEU A 200 -28.40 9.79 -13.28
C LEU A 200 -28.09 8.32 -12.99
N GLU A 201 -27.25 7.72 -13.82
CA GLU A 201 -26.73 6.37 -13.57
C GLU A 201 -26.08 6.34 -12.18
N GLU A 202 -26.28 5.24 -11.47
CA GLU A 202 -25.82 5.01 -10.09
C GLU A 202 -24.33 5.33 -9.92
N GLU A 203 -23.53 5.07 -10.97
CA GLU A 203 -22.10 5.38 -11.05
C GLU A 203 -21.81 6.89 -10.91
N ILE A 204 -22.61 7.76 -11.54
CA ILE A 204 -22.44 9.22 -11.50
C ILE A 204 -22.80 9.75 -10.10
N ILE A 205 -23.80 9.15 -9.47
CA ILE A 205 -24.21 9.51 -8.11
C ILE A 205 -23.11 9.15 -7.11
N LEU A 206 -22.56 7.93 -7.22
CA LEU A 206 -21.42 7.50 -6.41
C LEU A 206 -20.18 8.35 -6.62
N GLN A 207 -19.87 8.71 -7.87
CA GLN A 207 -18.73 9.55 -8.19
C GLN A 207 -18.86 10.95 -7.57
N LYS A 208 -20.04 11.56 -7.66
CA LYS A 208 -20.31 12.88 -7.05
C LYS A 208 -20.31 12.82 -5.53
N ALA A 209 -20.85 11.75 -4.92
CA ALA A 209 -20.83 11.56 -3.48
C ALA A 209 -19.40 11.40 -2.94
N ASN A 210 -18.57 10.59 -3.61
CA ASN A 210 -17.18 10.41 -3.23
C ASN A 210 -16.37 11.71 -3.37
N MET A 211 -16.62 12.47 -4.43
CA MET A 211 -16.00 13.78 -4.64
C MET A 211 -16.41 14.81 -3.57
N ALA A 212 -17.68 14.83 -3.16
CA ALA A 212 -18.13 15.68 -2.08
C ALA A 212 -17.46 15.32 -0.74
N VAL A 213 -17.33 14.03 -0.43
CA VAL A 213 -16.61 13.56 0.76
C VAL A 213 -15.12 13.94 0.72
N GLU A 214 -14.49 13.91 -0.46
CA GLU A 214 -13.09 14.32 -0.65
C GLU A 214 -12.90 15.84 -0.46
N LEU A 215 -13.85 16.65 -0.95
CA LEU A 215 -13.87 18.09 -0.74
C LEU A 215 -14.11 18.48 0.74
N MET A 216 -14.97 17.75 1.45
CA MET A 216 -15.18 17.97 2.89
C MET A 216 -13.96 17.56 3.74
N LYS A 217 -13.13 16.64 3.25
CA LYS A 217 -11.87 16.27 3.93
C LYS A 217 -10.75 17.29 3.72
N SER A 218 -10.89 18.20 2.77
CA SER A 218 -9.87 19.19 2.42
C SER A 218 -10.15 20.59 3.01
N GLU A 219 -11.16 20.73 3.86
CA GLU A 219 -11.59 21.99 4.48
C GLU A 219 -10.71 22.49 5.65
N ASP A 220 -9.40 22.22 5.62
CA ASP A 220 -8.40 22.97 6.41
C ASP A 220 -7.65 24.04 5.60
N GLY A 221 -8.14 24.37 4.41
CA GLY A 221 -7.80 25.64 3.78
C GLY A 221 -7.93 25.64 2.28
N PHE A 222 -8.98 26.29 1.76
CA PHE A 222 -8.93 26.97 0.46
C PHE A 222 -10.17 27.89 0.30
N PHE A 223 -10.10 29.08 0.89
CA PHE A 223 -10.73 30.27 0.33
C PHE A 223 -9.62 31.30 0.13
N GLU A 224 -8.81 31.13 -0.92
CA GLU A 224 -8.20 32.29 -1.57
C GLU A 224 -9.25 32.85 -2.52
N GLU A 225 -9.99 33.84 -2.03
CA GLU A 225 -10.70 34.79 -2.88
C GLU A 225 -9.67 35.47 -3.78
N THR A 226 -9.83 35.25 -5.08
CA THR A 226 -9.21 36.10 -6.10
C THR A 226 -10.19 37.22 -6.41
N GLU A 227 -9.97 38.39 -5.80
CA GLU A 227 -10.08 39.70 -6.46
C GLU A 227 -9.30 40.78 -5.68
#